data_AF-A0A9D3ZIU2-F1
#
_entry.id   AF-A0A9D3ZIU2-F1
#
_cell.length_a   1.000
_cell.length_b   1.000
_cell.length_c   1.000
_cell.angle_alpha   90.00
_cell.angle_beta   90.00
_cell.angle_gamma   90.00
#
_symmetry.space_group_name_H-M   'P 1'
#
loop_
_entity.id
_entity.type
_entity.pdbx_description
1 polymer ?
#
loop_
_entity_poly.entity_id
_entity_poly.type
_entity_poly.pdbx_seq_one_letter_code
_entity_poly.pdbx_strand_id
1 'polypeptide(L)'
;MLLQLSGDPNQLQNQTKYMHYMPSKLKITVWTCCRNFIPTLCNLLYRRLTNEVICPKCAVTVETCEHVFRECLVTRDTWRRLNCAWPELVEEASFIDWITWFFENNSTSQCRTFACAIWVQWTERNKWIHERQKKLG
;
A
#
# COMPACT_ATOMS: atom_id res chain seq x y z
N MET A 1 0.40 -24.31 12.55
CA MET A 1 -0.94 -23.85 12.92
C MET A 1 -1.20 -22.58 12.13
N LEU A 2 -1.79 -22.73 10.94
CA LEU A 2 -2.10 -21.63 10.04
C LEU A 2 -3.22 -20.81 10.71
N LEU A 3 -2.89 -19.66 11.28
CA LEU A 3 -3.92 -18.70 11.65
C LEU A 3 -4.61 -18.27 10.36
N GLN A 4 -5.90 -18.60 10.25
CA GLN A 4 -6.80 -18.04 9.25
C GLN A 4 -6.90 -16.54 9.50
N LEU A 5 -5.94 -15.76 9.00
CA LEU A 5 -6.11 -14.34 8.83
C LEU A 5 -6.86 -14.17 7.51
N SER A 6 -8.19 -14.30 7.55
CA SER A 6 -9.03 -13.70 6.52
C SER A 6 -9.17 -12.24 6.92
N GLY A 7 -8.25 -11.39 6.48
CA GLY A 7 -8.30 -9.96 6.80
C GLY A 7 -9.58 -9.31 6.27
N ASP A 8 -10.61 -9.16 7.12
CA ASP A 8 -11.76 -8.29 6.83
C ASP A 8 -11.30 -6.82 6.97
N PRO A 9 -11.45 -5.98 5.93
CA PRO A 9 -11.11 -4.56 6.00
C PRO A 9 -11.78 -3.81 7.15
N ASN A 10 -12.98 -4.24 7.56
CA ASN A 10 -13.72 -3.67 8.68
C ASN A 10 -13.17 -4.15 10.03
N GLN A 11 -12.59 -5.34 10.05
CA GLN A 11 -11.90 -5.86 11.24
C GLN A 11 -10.57 -5.15 11.47
N LEU A 12 -9.83 -4.78 10.41
CA LEU A 12 -8.60 -3.98 10.54
C LEU A 12 -8.84 -2.71 11.38
N GLN A 13 -9.95 -2.01 11.11
CA GLN A 13 -10.37 -0.79 11.80
C GLN A 13 -10.63 -0.99 13.30
N ASN A 14 -11.06 -2.17 13.69
CA ASN A 14 -11.45 -2.50 15.07
C ASN A 14 -10.39 -3.31 15.82
N GLN A 15 -9.48 -4.00 15.12
CA GLN A 15 -8.51 -4.94 15.71
C GLN A 15 -7.13 -4.33 15.97
N THR A 16 -6.70 -3.34 15.18
CA THR A 16 -5.40 -2.70 15.45
C THR A 16 -5.58 -1.56 16.45
N LYS A 17 -5.08 -1.79 17.68
CA LYS A 17 -4.97 -0.81 18.79
C LYS A 17 -4.51 0.60 18.36
N TYR A 18 -3.83 0.70 17.22
CA TYR A 18 -3.18 1.89 16.72
C TYR A 18 -3.95 2.62 15.60
N MET A 19 -4.96 2.00 14.97
CA MET A 19 -5.73 2.64 13.89
C MET A 19 -6.55 3.84 14.35
N HIS A 20 -6.97 3.84 15.61
CA HIS A 20 -7.67 4.97 16.23
C HIS A 20 -6.84 6.28 16.17
N TYR A 21 -5.52 6.19 16.40
CA TYR A 21 -4.60 7.35 16.47
C TYR A 21 -4.15 7.85 15.09
N MET A 22 -4.54 7.18 14.01
CA MET A 22 -4.10 7.55 12.66
C MET A 22 -4.98 8.66 12.05
N PRO A 23 -4.40 9.58 11.26
CA PRO A 23 -5.17 10.52 10.45
C PRO A 23 -6.17 9.81 9.53
N SER A 24 -7.34 10.40 9.32
CA SER A 24 -8.40 9.83 8.47
C SER A 24 -7.92 9.51 7.04
N LYS A 25 -6.99 10.31 6.50
CA LYS A 25 -6.37 10.07 5.19
C LYS A 25 -5.67 8.71 5.10
N LEU A 26 -5.01 8.27 6.17
CA LEU A 26 -4.35 6.97 6.24
C LEU A 26 -5.39 5.85 6.28
N LYS A 27 -6.42 6.01 7.13
CA LYS A 27 -7.52 5.03 7.24
C LYS A 27 -8.23 4.83 5.92
N ILE A 28 -8.54 5.92 5.21
CA ILE A 28 -9.17 5.87 3.88
C ILE A 28 -8.23 5.19 2.87
N THR A 29 -6.95 5.54 2.84
CA THR A 29 -5.98 4.93 1.91
C THR A 29 -5.90 3.43 2.13
N VAL A 30 -5.65 3.01 3.37
CA VAL A 30 -5.58 1.58 3.74
C VAL A 30 -6.88 0.87 3.38
N TRP A 31 -8.03 1.43 3.76
CA TRP A 31 -9.33 0.85 3.42
C TRP A 31 -9.54 0.71 1.90
N THR A 32 -9.17 1.72 1.10
CA THR A 32 -9.26 1.63 -0.37
C THR A 32 -8.32 0.59 -0.95
N CYS A 33 -7.12 0.42 -0.37
CA CYS A 33 -6.18 -0.63 -0.77
C CYS A 33 -6.73 -2.03 -0.44
N CYS A 34 -7.25 -2.22 0.78
CA CYS A 34 -7.81 -3.49 1.22
C CYS A 34 -8.99 -3.96 0.34
N ARG A 35 -9.73 -3.03 -0.27
CA ARG A 35 -10.83 -3.35 -1.20
C ARG A 35 -10.40 -3.35 -2.67
N ASN A 36 -9.10 -3.21 -2.94
CA ASN A 36 -8.52 -3.01 -4.27
C ASN A 36 -9.26 -1.92 -5.09
N PHE A 37 -9.71 -0.86 -4.41
CA PHE A 37 -10.40 0.29 -5.01
C PHE A 37 -9.49 1.47 -5.28
N ILE A 38 -8.25 1.41 -4.81
CA ILE A 38 -7.24 2.41 -5.10
C ILE A 38 -6.94 2.43 -6.62
N PRO A 39 -6.86 3.59 -7.28
CA PRO A 39 -6.74 3.69 -8.74
C PRO A 39 -5.31 3.41 -9.22
N THR A 40 -4.83 2.20 -8.97
CA THR A 40 -3.63 1.65 -9.62
C THR A 40 -3.88 1.54 -11.12
N LEU A 41 -2.81 1.50 -11.92
CA LEU A 41 -2.93 1.36 -13.37
C LEU A 41 -3.65 0.06 -13.77
N CYS A 42 -3.42 -1.04 -13.03
CA CYS A 42 -4.16 -2.28 -13.24
C CYS A 42 -5.68 -2.10 -13.03
N ASN A 43 -6.08 -1.39 -11.96
CA ASN A 43 -7.50 -1.11 -11.68
C ASN A 43 -8.11 -0.10 -12.67
N LEU A 44 -7.31 0.86 -13.14
CA LEU A 44 -7.75 1.82 -14.16
C LEU A 44 -7.91 1.15 -15.53
N LEU A 45 -7.04 0.21 -15.90
CA LEU A 45 -7.19 -0.61 -17.10
C LEU A 45 -8.48 -1.43 -17.03
N TYR A 46 -8.75 -2.09 -15.90
CA TYR A 46 -10.00 -2.83 -15.68
C TYR A 46 -11.24 -1.95 -15.87
N ARG A 47 -11.16 -0.69 -15.45
CA ARG A 47 -12.22 0.33 -15.65
C ARG A 47 -12.19 1.00 -17.03
N ARG A 48 -11.29 0.60 -17.93
CA ARG A 48 -11.10 1.17 -19.28
C ARG A 48 -10.76 2.67 -19.27
N LEU A 49 -10.06 3.13 -18.23
CA LEU A 49 -9.64 4.52 -18.04
C LEU A 49 -8.19 4.79 -18.46
N THR A 50 -7.42 3.74 -18.76
CA THR A 50 -6.05 3.84 -19.26
C THR A 50 -5.70 2.59 -20.07
N ASN A 51 -4.70 2.69 -20.96
CA ASN A 51 -4.06 1.56 -21.62
C ASN A 51 -2.67 1.25 -21.03
N GLU A 52 -2.19 2.06 -20.08
CA GLU A 52 -0.94 1.83 -19.37
C GLU A 52 -1.18 0.92 -18.16
N VAL A 53 -0.27 -0.03 -17.94
CA VAL A 53 -0.31 -0.93 -16.76
C VAL A 53 1.00 -0.97 -15.99
N ILE A 54 2.09 -0.52 -16.58
CA ILE A 54 3.43 -0.64 -16.00
C ILE A 54 3.62 0.42 -14.91
N CYS A 55 4.12 -0.01 -13.76
CA CYS A 55 4.39 0.87 -12.62
C CYS A 55 5.32 2.02 -13.04
N PRO A 56 4.90 3.29 -12.86
CA PRO A 56 5.67 4.44 -13.26
C PRO A 56 6.93 4.64 -12.40
N LYS A 57 7.00 4.00 -11.23
CA LYS A 57 8.17 4.08 -10.32
C LYS A 57 9.32 3.21 -10.78
N CYS A 58 9.05 1.94 -11.10
CA CYS A 58 10.09 0.98 -11.48
C CYS A 58 10.21 0.80 -12.99
N ALA A 59 9.16 1.09 -13.77
CA ALA A 59 9.07 0.85 -15.20
C ALA A 59 9.24 -0.62 -15.63
N VAL A 60 9.07 -1.59 -14.71
CA VAL A 60 9.29 -3.03 -14.98
C VAL A 60 8.01 -3.87 -14.88
N THR A 61 7.28 -3.74 -13.77
CA THR A 61 6.17 -4.65 -13.43
C THR A 61 4.82 -3.94 -13.50
N VAL A 62 3.74 -4.70 -13.66
CA VAL A 62 2.36 -4.18 -13.59
C VAL A 62 2.10 -3.51 -12.23
N GLU A 63 1.46 -2.35 -12.26
CA GLU A 63 1.11 -1.59 -11.07
C GLU A 63 -0.15 -2.17 -10.40
N THR A 64 0.06 -3.12 -9.48
CA THR A 64 -0.95 -3.60 -8.52
C THR A 64 -0.81 -2.88 -7.18
N CYS A 65 -1.74 -3.12 -6.24
CA CYS A 65 -1.69 -2.52 -4.91
C CYS A 65 -0.45 -3.01 -4.16
N GLU A 66 -0.26 -4.33 -4.13
CA GLU A 66 0.88 -5.02 -3.54
C GLU A 66 2.19 -4.55 -4.19
N HIS A 67 2.19 -4.35 -5.51
CA HIS A 67 3.38 -3.83 -6.18
C HIS A 67 3.73 -2.41 -5.70
N VAL A 68 2.76 -1.48 -5.71
CA VAL A 68 3.01 -0.08 -5.33
C VAL A 68 3.55 0.04 -3.92
N PHE A 69 3.01 -0.74 -2.98
CA PHE A 69 3.27 -0.56 -1.55
C PHE A 69 4.25 -1.56 -0.94
N ARG A 70 4.55 -2.68 -1.61
CA ARG A 70 5.39 -3.74 -1.04
C ARG A 70 6.49 -4.22 -2.00
N GLU A 71 6.14 -4.57 -3.24
CA GLU A 71 7.04 -5.37 -4.11
C GLU A 71 7.92 -4.51 -5.01
N CYS A 72 7.50 -3.29 -5.35
CA CYS A 72 8.26 -2.38 -6.20
C CYS A 72 9.66 -2.14 -5.62
N LEU A 73 10.70 -2.25 -6.45
CA LEU A 73 12.09 -2.09 -6.01
C LEU A 73 12.34 -0.74 -5.31
N VAL A 74 11.75 0.34 -5.84
CA VAL A 74 11.81 1.69 -5.23
C VAL A 74 11.13 1.72 -3.86
N THR A 75 10.00 1.03 -3.74
CA THR A 75 9.26 0.91 -2.49
C THR A 75 10.02 0.05 -1.46
N ARG A 76 10.63 -1.07 -1.87
CA ARG A 76 11.49 -1.89 -1.01
C ARG A 76 12.69 -1.11 -0.47
N ASP A 77 13.32 -0.28 -1.30
CA ASP A 77 14.40 0.61 -0.85
C ASP A 77 13.91 1.62 0.21
N THR A 78 12.72 2.19 0.01
CA THR A 78 12.07 3.07 0.98
C THR A 78 11.86 2.36 2.33
N TRP A 79 11.38 1.12 2.31
CA TRP A 79 11.17 0.34 3.53
C TRP A 79 12.46 0.04 4.30
N ARG A 80 13.53 -0.31 3.58
CA ARG A 80 14.86 -0.50 4.18
C ARG A 80 15.36 0.76 4.86
N ARG A 81 15.24 1.94 4.22
CA ARG A 81 15.65 3.24 4.79
C ARG A 81 14.85 3.63 6.02
N LEU A 82 13.59 3.22 6.10
CA LEU A 82 12.70 3.47 7.24
C LEU A 82 12.82 2.41 8.34
N ASN A 83 13.70 1.43 8.17
CA ASN A 83 13.84 0.29 9.07
C ASN A 83 12.51 -0.47 9.28
N CYS A 84 11.67 -0.52 8.24
CA CYS A 84 10.47 -1.34 8.21
C CYS A 84 10.79 -2.67 7.51
N ALA A 85 10.67 -3.78 8.22
CA ALA A 85 10.91 -5.11 7.68
C ALA A 85 9.85 -6.10 8.16
N TRP A 86 9.73 -7.21 7.44
CA TRP A 86 8.86 -8.33 7.76
C TRP A 86 9.52 -9.63 7.30
N PRO A 87 9.18 -10.79 7.90
CA PRO A 87 9.68 -12.09 7.46
C PRO A 87 9.19 -12.45 6.05
N GLU A 88 9.93 -13.33 5.37
CA GLU A 88 9.59 -13.84 4.03
C GLU A 88 8.19 -14.46 3.96
N LEU A 89 7.71 -15.10 5.03
CA LEU A 89 6.37 -15.67 5.10
C LEU A 89 5.25 -14.64 4.88
N VAL A 90 5.52 -13.35 5.13
CA VAL A 90 4.57 -12.25 4.96
C VAL A 90 4.69 -11.61 3.56
N GLU A 91 5.69 -11.99 2.76
CA GLU A 91 5.83 -11.48 1.38
C GLU A 91 4.71 -11.99 0.47
N GLU A 92 4.22 -13.22 0.70
CA GLU A 92 3.09 -13.80 -0.05
C GLU A 92 1.71 -13.47 0.55
N ALA A 93 1.67 -12.77 1.69
CA ALA A 93 0.43 -12.43 2.36
C ALA A 93 -0.42 -11.48 1.51
N SER A 94 -1.74 -11.48 1.72
CA SER A 94 -2.60 -10.44 1.14
C SER A 94 -2.18 -9.07 1.66
N PHE A 95 -2.53 -8.00 0.92
CA PHE A 95 -2.25 -6.64 1.38
C PHE A 95 -2.78 -6.36 2.80
N ILE A 96 -3.95 -6.92 3.12
CA ILE A 96 -4.59 -6.75 4.43
C ILE A 96 -3.79 -7.48 5.50
N ASP A 97 -3.46 -8.75 5.28
CA ASP A 97 -2.75 -9.57 6.26
C ASP A 97 -1.34 -9.02 6.51
N TRP A 98 -0.67 -8.50 5.47
CA TRP A 98 0.61 -7.82 5.60
C TRP A 98 0.52 -6.58 6.51
N ILE A 99 -0.49 -5.72 6.31
CA ILE A 99 -0.70 -4.56 7.18
C ILE A 99 -1.05 -5.01 8.60
N THR A 100 -2.00 -5.93 8.77
CA THR A 100 -2.38 -6.44 10.09
C THR A 100 -1.16 -6.94 10.86
N TRP A 101 -0.38 -7.81 10.22
CA TRP A 101 0.85 -8.34 10.79
C TRP A 101 1.82 -7.23 11.19
N PHE A 102 2.04 -6.24 10.32
CA PHE A 102 2.97 -5.15 10.62
C PHE A 102 2.53 -4.39 11.87
N PHE A 103 1.24 -4.08 11.98
CA PHE A 103 0.69 -3.32 13.11
C PHE A 103 0.67 -4.10 14.43
N GLU A 104 0.53 -5.42 14.38
CA GLU A 104 0.53 -6.29 15.55
C GLU A 104 1.94 -6.57 16.09
N ASN A 105 2.95 -6.54 15.22
CA ASN A 105 4.32 -6.98 15.53
C ASN A 105 5.33 -5.82 15.69
N ASN A 106 4.89 -4.57 15.57
CA ASN A 106 5.77 -3.40 15.65
C ASN A 106 5.34 -2.37 16.68
N SER A 107 6.30 -1.55 17.11
CA SER A 107 6.04 -0.45 18.05
C SER A 107 5.13 0.62 17.44
N THR A 108 4.41 1.37 18.28
CA THR A 108 3.57 2.50 17.84
C THR A 108 4.33 3.50 16.95
N SER A 109 5.61 3.76 17.26
CA SER A 109 6.43 4.67 16.48
C SER A 109 6.67 4.13 15.07
N GLN A 110 7.00 2.85 14.97
CA GLN A 110 7.24 2.18 13.70
C GLN A 110 5.95 2.08 12.87
N CYS A 111 4.81 1.78 13.50
CA CYS A 111 3.50 1.75 12.84
C CYS A 111 3.12 3.14 12.28
N ARG A 112 3.44 4.23 12.99
CA ARG A 112 3.24 5.59 12.46
C ARG A 112 4.13 5.86 11.25
N THR A 113 5.42 5.54 11.33
CA THR A 113 6.36 5.69 10.21
C THR A 113 5.88 4.91 8.99
N PHE A 114 5.47 3.66 9.20
CA PHE A 114 4.93 2.79 8.17
C PHE A 114 3.68 3.37 7.49
N ALA A 115 2.70 3.80 8.27
CA ALA A 115 1.47 4.38 7.74
C ALA A 115 1.72 5.69 6.99
N CYS A 116 2.58 6.56 7.51
CA CYS A 116 2.99 7.79 6.82
C CYS A 116 3.66 7.47 5.48
N ALA A 117 4.53 6.47 5.44
CA ALA A 117 5.22 6.06 4.22
C ALA A 117 4.25 5.53 3.15
N ILE A 118 3.25 4.72 3.51
CA ILE A 118 2.19 4.29 2.58
C ILE A 118 1.52 5.51 1.94
N TRP A 119 1.13 6.49 2.75
CA TRP A 119 0.45 7.68 2.26
C TRP A 119 1.32 8.58 1.38
N VAL A 120 2.59 8.78 1.76
CA VAL A 120 3.55 9.52 0.94
C VAL A 120 3.78 8.79 -0.39
N GLN A 121 4.01 7.47 -0.36
CA GLN A 121 4.21 6.68 -1.57
C GLN A 121 3.03 6.76 -2.54
N TRP A 122 1.79 6.80 -2.03
CA TRP A 122 0.59 6.98 -2.84
C TRP A 122 0.46 8.41 -3.38
N THR A 123 0.72 9.40 -2.52
CA THR A 123 0.64 10.81 -2.86
C THR A 123 1.64 11.18 -3.97
N GLU A 124 2.89 10.72 -3.84
CA GLU A 124 3.93 10.94 -4.84
C GLU A 124 3.61 10.24 -6.16
N ARG A 125 3.06 9.03 -6.11
CA ARG A 125 2.58 8.35 -7.32
C ARG A 125 1.47 9.16 -8.01
N ASN A 126 0.48 9.66 -7.26
CA ASN A 126 -0.61 10.43 -7.85
C ASN A 126 -0.13 11.74 -8.46
N LYS A 127 0.78 12.46 -7.79
CA LYS A 127 1.43 13.64 -8.35
C LYS A 127 2.08 13.30 -9.69
N TRP A 128 2.86 12.21 -9.74
CA TRP A 128 3.54 11.79 -10.97
C TRP A 128 2.58 11.55 -12.14
N ILE A 129 1.47 10.84 -11.91
CA ILE A 129 0.46 10.57 -12.95
C ILE A 129 -0.20 11.87 -13.43
N HIS A 130 -0.61 12.75 -12.51
CA HIS A 130 -1.29 13.99 -12.86
C HIS A 130 -0.35 15.05 -13.48
N GLU A 131 0.92 15.09 -13.08
CA GLU A 131 1.92 15.99 -13.65
C GLU A 131 2.41 15.52 -15.01
N ARG A 132 2.48 14.22 -15.28
CA ARG A 132 2.70 13.70 -16.64
C ARG A 132 1.58 14.08 -17.59
N GLN A 133 0.33 13.98 -17.16
CA GLN A 133 -0.81 14.36 -17.98
C GLN A 133 -0.81 15.86 -18.35
N LYS A 134 -0.28 16.73 -17.50
CA LYS A 134 -0.14 18.17 -17.79
C LYS A 134 0.94 18.53 -18.81
N LYS A 135 1.89 17.64 -19.11
CA LYS A 135 2.97 17.89 -20.08
C LYS A 135 2.67 17.41 -21.50
N LEU A 136 1.58 16.66 -21.68
CA LEU A 136 1.17 16.06 -22.96
C LEU A 136 -0.13 16.65 -23.53
N GLY A 137 -0.70 17.67 -22.86
CA GLY A 137 -1.82 18.47 -23.35
C GLY A 137 -1.37 19.91 -23.57
#